data_AF-A0A965FZX5-F1
#
_entry.id   AF-A0A965FZX5-F1
#
_cell.length_a   1.000
_cell.length_b   1.000
_cell.length_c   1.000
_cell.angle_alpha   90.00
_cell.angle_beta   90.00
_cell.angle_gamma   90.00
#
_symmetry.space_group_name_H-M   'P 1'
#
loop_
_entity.id
_entity.type
_entity.pdbx_description
1 polymer ?
#
loop_
_entity_poly.entity_id
_entity_poly.type
_entity_poly.pdbx_seq_one_letter_code
_entity_poly.pdbx_strand_id
1 'polypeptide(L)'
;MWHAIQGARYQRQAGPHPDVHTYDDIKTIAWGRYEKAAYAGAMVYLGGAFPAEWRDQFFFHDIHMNKIRCETMIPAGSGYRSEKKVDFGVSSDRWFRGLSPQYGPDGGVFINDWYDKVPCHQQKEFSDRSNGRMYKIVTDAVKPVKVDLAQLSDAELVAHHLNANDWYVRHARRLLQERGANAATTAALEKILFESDDDTRQLRALWTLQAQGALTEATLLRTLEAKSEAVRGWAITCATEGGKPSASVYTTLPPSSAVALLPPPSAYL
;
A
#
# COMPACT_ATOMS: atom_id res chain seq x y z
N MET A 1 -13.07 2.93 -9.23
CA MET A 1 -13.37 1.49 -9.14
C MET A 1 -12.24 0.73 -9.78
N TRP A 2 -11.43 0.12 -8.93
CA TRP A 2 -10.14 -0.49 -9.18
C TRP A 2 -10.21 -1.97 -8.81
N HIS A 3 -9.52 -2.81 -9.56
CA HIS A 3 -9.12 -4.13 -9.10
C HIS A 3 -7.60 -4.16 -9.08
N ALA A 4 -7.04 -4.78 -8.06
CA ALA A 4 -5.61 -4.93 -7.87
C ALA A 4 -5.30 -6.37 -7.50
N ILE A 5 -4.40 -7.00 -8.23
CA ILE A 5 -3.86 -8.33 -7.93
C ILE A 5 -2.39 -8.13 -7.56
N GLN A 6 -1.98 -8.69 -6.42
CA GLN A 6 -0.60 -8.57 -5.97
C GLN A 6 0.34 -9.26 -6.96
N GLY A 7 1.41 -8.56 -7.36
CA GLY A 7 2.39 -9.06 -8.32
C GLY A 7 1.91 -9.10 -9.78
N ALA A 8 0.65 -8.72 -10.05
CA ALA A 8 0.13 -8.68 -11.41
C ALA A 8 0.81 -7.61 -12.25
N ARG A 9 0.90 -7.90 -13.56
CA ARG A 9 1.34 -6.95 -14.57
C ARG A 9 0.16 -6.53 -15.41
N TYR A 10 0.03 -5.22 -15.55
CA TYR A 10 -1.09 -4.59 -16.25
C TYR A 10 -0.63 -4.04 -17.58
N GLN A 11 -1.52 -4.11 -18.56
CA GLN A 11 -1.28 -3.57 -19.90
C GLN A 11 -0.91 -2.09 -19.78
N ARG A 12 0.28 -1.76 -20.27
CA ARG A 12 0.80 -0.40 -20.25
C ARG A 12 0.17 0.42 -21.39
N GLN A 13 0.04 1.73 -21.18
CA GLN A 13 -0.40 2.65 -22.24
C GLN A 13 0.62 2.77 -23.38
N ALA A 14 1.88 2.44 -23.13
CA ALA A 14 2.95 2.47 -24.12
C ALA A 14 4.07 1.48 -23.79
N GLY A 15 4.72 1.01 -24.86
CA GLY A 15 5.83 0.06 -24.81
C GLY A 15 5.38 -1.40 -24.71
N PRO A 16 6.17 -2.35 -25.25
CA PRO A 16 5.90 -3.77 -25.10
C PRO A 16 6.12 -4.22 -23.65
N HIS A 17 5.62 -5.42 -23.33
CA HIS A 17 5.92 -6.06 -22.07
C HIS A 17 7.44 -6.32 -21.97
N PRO A 18 8.11 -5.93 -20.86
CA PRO A 18 9.57 -6.06 -20.74
C PRO A 18 10.04 -7.51 -20.63
N ASP A 19 9.14 -8.43 -20.27
CA ASP A 19 9.41 -9.86 -20.27
C ASP A 19 8.71 -10.52 -21.46
N VAL A 20 9.52 -11.07 -22.37
CA VAL A 20 9.08 -11.69 -23.63
C VAL A 20 8.37 -13.03 -23.41
N HIS A 21 8.42 -13.59 -22.20
CA HIS A 21 7.80 -14.88 -21.84
C HIS A 21 6.47 -14.71 -21.11
N THR A 22 5.98 -13.49 -20.94
CA THR A 22 4.68 -13.25 -20.31
C THR A 22 3.55 -13.75 -21.20
N TYR A 23 2.69 -14.59 -20.64
CA TYR A 23 1.55 -15.19 -21.34
C TYR A 23 0.54 -14.13 -21.78
N ASP A 24 0.03 -13.33 -20.83
CA ASP A 24 -0.81 -12.18 -21.13
C ASP A 24 -0.78 -11.13 -20.01
N ASP A 25 -0.99 -9.86 -20.37
CA ASP A 25 -1.16 -8.75 -19.44
C ASP A 25 -2.60 -8.66 -18.94
N ILE A 26 -2.77 -8.25 -17.68
CA ILE A 26 -4.09 -7.84 -17.19
C ILE A 26 -4.48 -6.53 -17.88
N LYS A 27 -5.53 -6.58 -18.71
CA LYS A 27 -5.91 -5.48 -19.61
C LYS A 27 -6.30 -4.19 -18.91
N THR A 28 -6.93 -4.29 -17.74
CA THR A 28 -7.45 -3.11 -17.05
C THR A 28 -7.47 -3.30 -15.54
N ILE A 29 -7.03 -2.26 -14.84
CA ILE A 29 -7.26 -2.08 -13.40
C ILE A 29 -8.69 -1.62 -13.10
N ALA A 30 -9.46 -1.17 -14.08
CA ALA A 30 -10.83 -0.72 -13.88
C ALA A 30 -11.83 -1.85 -14.07
N TRP A 31 -12.65 -2.13 -13.06
CA TRP A 31 -13.80 -3.05 -13.15
C TRP A 31 -15.14 -2.32 -13.26
N GLY A 32 -15.14 -1.00 -13.08
CA GLY A 32 -16.32 -0.15 -13.24
C GLY A 32 -15.93 1.32 -13.43
N ARG A 33 -16.93 2.20 -13.62
CA ARG A 33 -16.70 3.59 -14.03
C ARG A 33 -17.33 4.63 -13.08
N TYR A 34 -16.68 5.79 -13.00
CA TYR A 34 -17.27 7.05 -12.53
C TYR A 34 -17.77 7.87 -13.72
N GLU A 35 -18.43 8.99 -13.42
CA GLU A 35 -18.95 9.94 -14.41
C GLU A 35 -17.84 10.50 -15.30
N LYS A 36 -16.68 10.78 -14.69
CA LYS A 36 -15.43 11.14 -15.36
C LYS A 36 -14.27 10.38 -14.72
N ALA A 37 -13.23 10.14 -15.51
CA ALA A 37 -12.06 9.39 -15.06
C ALA A 37 -10.78 10.15 -15.41
N ALA A 38 -10.27 10.91 -14.45
CA ALA A 38 -8.90 11.42 -14.45
C ALA A 38 -8.40 11.39 -13.01
N TYR A 39 -7.80 10.26 -12.65
CA TYR A 39 -7.41 9.99 -11.27
C TYR A 39 -5.96 10.36 -11.02
N ALA A 40 -5.69 10.91 -9.86
CA ALA A 40 -4.35 11.25 -9.42
C ALA A 40 -4.16 10.86 -7.95
N GLY A 41 -2.95 10.42 -7.62
CA GLY A 41 -2.61 9.97 -6.27
C GLY A 41 -3.38 8.74 -5.83
N ALA A 42 -2.90 8.12 -4.76
CA ALA A 42 -3.49 6.92 -4.18
C ALA A 42 -2.97 6.76 -2.76
N MET A 43 -3.87 6.53 -1.81
CA MET A 43 -3.51 6.33 -0.41
C MET A 43 -4.57 5.48 0.29
N VAL A 44 -4.18 4.43 0.99
CA VAL A 44 -5.05 3.80 2.01
C VAL A 44 -4.85 4.57 3.31
N TYR A 45 -5.91 5.14 3.89
CA TYR A 45 -5.78 5.94 5.10
C TYR A 45 -5.51 5.07 6.34
N LEU A 46 -4.30 5.22 6.89
CA LEU A 46 -3.82 4.49 8.06
C LEU A 46 -3.27 5.45 9.13
N GLY A 47 -3.65 6.73 9.08
CA GLY A 47 -3.16 7.77 10.00
C GLY A 47 -3.75 7.69 11.41
N GLY A 48 -4.93 7.05 11.56
CA GLY A 48 -5.54 6.73 12.87
C GLY A 48 -6.20 7.88 13.62
N ALA A 49 -6.15 9.12 13.12
CA ALA A 49 -6.74 10.29 13.79
C ALA A 49 -8.14 10.67 13.30
N PHE A 50 -8.52 10.24 12.09
CA PHE A 50 -9.89 10.41 11.58
C PHE A 50 -10.83 9.34 12.15
N PRO A 51 -12.16 9.57 12.13
CA PRO A 51 -13.15 8.57 12.53
C PRO A 51 -12.92 7.20 11.89
N ALA A 52 -13.30 6.14 12.61
CA ALA A 52 -13.01 4.75 12.24
C ALA A 52 -13.52 4.38 10.83
N GLU A 53 -14.60 5.00 10.36
CA GLU A 53 -15.14 4.82 9.01
C GLU A 53 -14.17 5.17 7.87
N TRP A 54 -13.18 6.03 8.14
CA TRP A 54 -12.16 6.45 7.17
C TRP A 54 -10.91 5.58 7.21
N ARG A 55 -10.72 4.80 8.29
CA ARG A 55 -9.60 3.86 8.39
C ARG A 55 -9.76 2.76 7.33
N ASP A 56 -8.63 2.36 6.75
CA ASP A 56 -8.54 1.31 5.73
C ASP A 56 -9.29 1.64 4.42
N GLN A 57 -9.71 2.90 4.25
CA GLN A 57 -10.33 3.37 3.02
C GLN A 57 -9.27 3.87 2.02
N PHE A 58 -9.54 3.61 0.73
CA PHE A 58 -8.71 3.99 -0.40
C PHE A 58 -9.11 5.36 -0.95
N PHE A 59 -8.23 6.34 -0.79
CA PHE A 59 -8.39 7.71 -1.26
C PHE A 59 -7.57 7.97 -2.52
N PHE A 60 -8.18 8.66 -3.47
CA PHE A 60 -7.53 9.17 -4.68
C PHE A 60 -8.27 10.41 -5.17
N HIS A 61 -7.60 11.28 -5.90
CA HIS A 61 -8.23 12.46 -6.47
C HIS A 61 -8.87 12.15 -7.82
N ASP A 62 -9.94 12.88 -8.13
CA ASP A 62 -10.55 12.97 -9.46
C ASP A 62 -10.46 14.42 -9.92
N ILE A 63 -9.48 14.73 -10.79
CA ILE A 63 -9.15 16.10 -11.21
C ILE A 63 -10.23 16.72 -12.09
N HIS A 64 -11.07 15.89 -12.74
CA HIS A 64 -12.15 16.39 -13.58
C HIS A 64 -13.40 16.75 -12.77
N MET A 65 -13.53 16.19 -11.58
CA MET A 65 -14.69 16.39 -10.71
C MET A 65 -14.38 17.24 -9.48
N ASN A 66 -13.10 17.61 -9.25
CA ASN A 66 -12.61 18.32 -8.07
C ASN A 66 -12.91 17.56 -6.76
N LYS A 67 -12.78 16.23 -6.80
CA LYS A 67 -13.14 15.35 -5.68
C LYS A 67 -11.95 14.63 -5.12
N ILE A 68 -12.05 14.31 -3.83
CA ILE A 68 -11.27 13.28 -3.15
C ILE A 68 -12.19 12.08 -3.06
N ARG A 69 -12.02 11.12 -3.97
CA ARG A 69 -12.80 9.90 -4.02
C ARG A 69 -12.41 8.99 -2.85
N CYS A 70 -13.38 8.23 -2.37
CA CYS A 70 -13.17 7.22 -1.33
C CYS A 70 -13.77 5.90 -1.79
N GLU A 71 -13.01 4.82 -1.64
CA GLU A 71 -13.45 3.47 -1.93
C GLU A 71 -12.97 2.51 -0.84
N THR A 72 -13.69 1.41 -0.63
CA THR A 72 -13.25 0.32 0.26
C THR A 72 -12.69 -0.82 -0.56
N MET A 73 -11.56 -1.39 -0.17
CA MET A 73 -11.01 -2.58 -0.83
C MET A 73 -11.67 -3.85 -0.29
N ILE A 74 -12.14 -4.73 -1.16
CA ILE A 74 -12.80 -5.98 -0.81
C ILE A 74 -12.07 -7.14 -1.49
N PRO A 75 -11.73 -8.22 -0.78
CA PRO A 75 -11.14 -9.41 -1.39
C PRO A 75 -12.01 -9.94 -2.54
N ALA A 76 -11.38 -10.26 -3.67
CA ALA A 76 -12.04 -10.79 -4.86
C ALA A 76 -11.06 -11.68 -5.64
N GLY A 77 -11.30 -13.00 -5.61
CA GLY A 77 -10.37 -13.99 -6.18
C GLY A 77 -8.98 -13.86 -5.54
N SER A 78 -7.93 -13.83 -6.36
CA SER A 78 -6.53 -13.68 -5.90
C SER A 78 -6.11 -12.23 -5.67
N GLY A 79 -7.06 -11.29 -5.57
CA GLY A 79 -6.76 -9.87 -5.39
C GLY A 79 -7.87 -9.13 -4.65
N TYR A 80 -7.97 -7.84 -4.94
CA TYR A 80 -8.95 -6.94 -4.34
C TYR A 80 -9.71 -6.19 -5.42
N ARG A 81 -10.97 -5.90 -5.12
CA ARG A 81 -11.85 -5.01 -5.86
C ARG A 81 -12.28 -3.87 -4.96
N SER A 82 -12.26 -2.64 -5.46
CA SER A 82 -12.66 -1.47 -4.68
C SER A 82 -14.13 -1.12 -4.90
N GLU A 83 -14.90 -0.84 -3.86
CA GLU A 83 -16.28 -0.39 -3.93
C GLU A 83 -16.45 1.06 -3.50
N LYS A 84 -17.34 1.80 -4.18
CA LYS A 84 -17.56 3.22 -3.91
C LYS A 84 -18.07 3.45 -2.49
N LYS A 85 -17.48 4.43 -1.80
CA LYS A 85 -17.99 5.01 -0.57
C LYS A 85 -18.41 6.46 -0.84
N VAL A 86 -18.87 7.15 0.20
CA VAL A 86 -19.10 8.59 0.10
C VAL A 86 -17.78 9.28 -0.18
N ASP A 87 -17.74 10.20 -1.15
CA ASP A 87 -16.52 10.95 -1.48
C ASP A 87 -16.00 11.66 -0.20
N PHE A 88 -14.69 11.57 0.06
CA PHE A 88 -14.07 12.15 1.26
C PHE A 88 -14.14 13.68 1.27
N GLY A 89 -14.10 14.30 0.08
CA GLY A 89 -14.21 15.74 -0.05
C GLY A 89 -14.50 16.20 -1.48
N VAL A 90 -15.08 17.39 -1.60
CA VAL A 90 -15.38 18.04 -2.87
C VAL A 90 -14.98 19.51 -2.77
N SER A 91 -14.22 20.02 -3.74
CA SER A 91 -13.90 21.43 -3.83
C SER A 91 -14.87 22.15 -4.78
N SER A 92 -15.43 23.28 -4.33
CA SER A 92 -16.24 24.17 -5.16
C SER A 92 -15.39 25.07 -6.08
N ASP A 93 -14.08 25.10 -5.87
CA ASP A 93 -13.14 25.85 -6.69
C ASP A 93 -12.90 25.12 -8.02
N ARG A 94 -13.29 25.75 -9.14
CA ARG A 94 -13.23 25.13 -10.48
C ARG A 94 -11.82 24.84 -10.96
N TRP A 95 -10.81 25.50 -10.39
CA TRP A 95 -9.42 25.35 -10.78
C TRP A 95 -8.65 24.45 -9.81
N PHE A 96 -9.30 23.90 -8.78
CA PHE A 96 -8.70 22.87 -7.94
C PHE A 96 -8.33 21.62 -8.75
N ARG A 97 -7.08 21.19 -8.63
CA ARG A 97 -6.47 20.01 -9.25
C ARG A 97 -5.73 19.22 -8.17
N GLY A 98 -6.48 18.59 -7.29
CA GLY A 98 -5.93 17.72 -6.25
C GLY A 98 -5.15 16.55 -6.85
N LEU A 99 -3.99 16.23 -6.28
CA LEU A 99 -3.10 15.20 -6.80
C LEU A 99 -2.87 14.07 -5.80
N SER A 100 -1.97 14.22 -4.83
CA SER A 100 -1.53 13.14 -3.96
C SER A 100 -1.93 13.39 -2.51
N PRO A 101 -2.76 12.50 -1.91
CA PRO A 101 -3.03 12.53 -0.49
C PRO A 101 -1.94 11.76 0.29
N GLN A 102 -1.51 12.30 1.43
CA GLN A 102 -0.59 11.63 2.36
C GLN A 102 -0.97 11.94 3.82
N TYR A 103 -0.92 10.97 4.73
CA TYR A 103 -1.08 11.24 6.18
C TYR A 103 0.25 11.47 6.88
N GLY A 104 0.25 12.34 7.89
CA GLY A 104 1.42 12.69 8.70
C GLY A 104 1.50 11.94 10.04
N PRO A 105 2.50 12.29 10.87
CA PRO A 105 2.70 11.69 12.21
C PRO A 105 1.54 11.99 13.18
N ASP A 106 0.79 13.08 12.99
CA ASP A 106 -0.41 13.39 13.76
C ASP A 106 -1.70 12.77 13.18
N GLY A 107 -1.58 11.99 12.10
CA GLY A 107 -2.71 11.35 11.44
C GLY A 107 -3.58 12.27 10.57
N GLY A 108 -3.25 13.58 10.49
CA GLY A 108 -3.90 14.49 9.54
C GLY A 108 -3.48 14.20 8.10
N VAL A 109 -4.31 14.56 7.13
CA VAL A 109 -4.08 14.29 5.69
C VAL A 109 -3.65 15.56 4.98
N PHE A 110 -2.47 15.53 4.37
CA PHE A 110 -2.00 16.53 3.44
C PHE A 110 -2.49 16.20 2.03
N ILE A 111 -2.89 17.22 1.29
CA ILE A 111 -3.17 17.13 -0.15
C ILE A 111 -2.46 18.28 -0.86
N ASN A 112 -1.90 18.00 -2.03
CA ASN A 112 -1.40 19.03 -2.93
C ASN A 112 -2.39 19.30 -4.06
N ASP A 113 -2.41 20.56 -4.48
CA ASP A 113 -3.26 21.10 -5.52
C ASP A 113 -2.38 21.84 -6.53
N TRP A 114 -2.31 21.35 -7.76
CA TRP A 114 -1.60 22.03 -8.85
C TRP A 114 -2.26 23.38 -9.20
N TYR A 115 -3.54 23.54 -8.92
CA TYR A 115 -4.32 24.76 -9.15
C TYR A 115 -4.24 25.31 -10.58
N ASP A 116 -4.99 24.71 -11.49
CA ASP A 116 -4.95 25.06 -12.91
C ASP A 116 -6.35 25.14 -13.53
N LYS A 117 -6.54 26.10 -14.43
CA LYS A 117 -7.74 26.22 -15.27
C LYS A 117 -7.87 25.00 -16.18
N VAL A 118 -6.75 24.43 -16.59
CA VAL A 118 -6.66 23.45 -17.67
C VAL A 118 -5.93 22.19 -17.19
N PRO A 119 -6.65 21.06 -16.99
CA PRO A 119 -6.05 19.82 -16.50
C PRO A 119 -5.37 18.98 -17.58
N CYS A 120 -5.58 19.31 -18.87
CA CYS A 120 -5.27 18.45 -20.00
C CYS A 120 -4.02 18.91 -20.77
N HIS A 121 -3.10 17.98 -21.05
CA HIS A 121 -1.85 18.27 -21.76
C HIS A 121 -2.06 18.83 -23.18
N GLN A 122 -3.21 18.54 -23.81
CA GLN A 122 -3.57 19.08 -25.12
C GLN A 122 -3.72 20.61 -25.11
N GLN A 123 -3.89 21.21 -23.94
CA GLN A 123 -4.08 22.64 -23.74
C GLN A 123 -2.90 23.26 -22.96
N LYS A 124 -1.70 22.65 -23.05
CA LYS A 124 -0.49 23.05 -22.32
C LYS A 124 -0.15 24.54 -22.37
N GLU A 125 -0.50 25.23 -23.46
CA GLU A 125 -0.23 26.67 -23.64
C GLU A 125 -1.00 27.55 -22.65
N PHE A 126 -2.07 27.00 -22.06
CA PHE A 126 -2.91 27.67 -21.06
C PHE A 126 -2.66 27.17 -19.63
N SER A 127 -1.68 26.29 -19.44
CA SER A 127 -1.31 25.80 -18.10
C SER A 127 -0.61 26.89 -17.29
N ASP A 128 -0.96 26.99 -16.01
CA ASP A 128 -0.29 27.86 -15.06
C ASP A 128 0.63 27.02 -14.17
N ARG A 129 1.94 27.27 -14.28
CA ARG A 129 2.97 26.58 -13.51
C ARG A 129 3.54 27.45 -12.38
N SER A 130 3.03 28.67 -12.22
CA SER A 130 3.51 29.64 -11.25
C SER A 130 2.87 29.49 -9.87
N ASN A 131 1.82 28.69 -9.76
CA ASN A 131 1.03 28.56 -8.55
C ASN A 131 0.82 27.09 -8.16
N GLY A 132 0.36 26.89 -6.93
CA GLY A 132 0.04 25.60 -6.35
C GLY A 132 -0.29 25.79 -4.88
N ARG A 133 -1.05 24.87 -4.30
CA ARG A 133 -1.49 24.94 -2.90
C ARG A 133 -1.24 23.61 -2.20
N MET A 134 -0.99 23.68 -0.89
CA MET A 134 -0.96 22.52 -0.02
C MET A 134 -1.98 22.72 1.09
N TYR A 135 -2.86 21.76 1.28
CA TYR A 135 -3.84 21.76 2.36
C TYR A 135 -3.50 20.67 3.35
N LYS A 136 -3.86 20.90 4.61
CA LYS A 136 -3.90 19.87 5.64
C LYS A 136 -5.32 19.76 6.17
N ILE A 137 -5.89 18.58 6.02
CA ILE A 137 -7.22 18.21 6.51
C ILE A 137 -7.04 17.62 7.91
N VAL A 138 -7.77 18.19 8.87
CA VAL A 138 -7.68 17.86 10.29
C VAL A 138 -9.07 17.71 10.89
N THR A 139 -9.17 16.89 11.93
CA THR A 139 -10.30 16.85 12.86
C THR A 139 -9.86 17.43 14.19
N ASP A 140 -10.78 17.61 15.14
CA ASP A 140 -10.43 18.07 16.49
C ASP A 140 -9.45 17.13 17.22
N ALA A 141 -9.42 15.85 16.82
CA ALA A 141 -8.51 14.84 17.36
C ALA A 141 -7.07 14.99 16.84
N VAL A 142 -6.86 15.64 15.69
CA VAL A 142 -5.52 15.86 15.13
C VAL A 142 -4.84 16.99 15.90
N LYS A 143 -3.76 16.66 16.61
CA LYS A 143 -2.91 17.64 17.32
C LYS A 143 -1.55 17.72 16.65
N PRO A 144 -1.02 18.92 16.34
CA PRO A 144 0.31 19.04 15.77
C PRO A 144 1.37 18.37 16.63
N VAL A 145 2.22 17.55 16.02
CA VAL A 145 3.35 16.89 16.67
C VAL A 145 4.66 17.27 15.99
N LYS A 146 5.72 17.38 16.78
CA LYS A 146 7.09 17.45 16.28
C LYS A 146 7.77 16.12 16.60
N VAL A 147 8.23 15.43 15.58
CA VAL A 147 8.81 14.09 15.69
C VAL A 147 10.12 14.05 14.92
N ASP A 148 11.15 13.48 15.52
CA ASP A 148 12.39 13.12 14.85
C ASP A 148 12.72 11.65 15.16
N LEU A 149 12.31 10.74 14.27
CA LEU A 149 12.55 9.31 14.44
C LEU A 149 14.02 8.94 14.28
N ALA A 150 14.84 9.78 13.63
CA ALA A 150 16.25 9.49 13.42
C ALA A 150 17.07 9.54 14.73
N GLN A 151 16.56 10.24 15.75
CA GLN A 151 17.16 10.31 17.08
C GLN A 151 16.75 9.16 18.01
N LEU A 152 15.74 8.37 17.63
CA LEU A 152 15.30 7.24 18.45
C LEU A 152 16.30 6.10 18.40
N SER A 153 16.40 5.36 19.50
CA SER A 153 17.14 4.10 19.55
C SER A 153 16.49 3.03 18.69
N ASP A 154 17.25 2.01 18.32
CA ASP A 154 16.71 0.90 17.52
C ASP A 154 15.56 0.17 18.24
N ALA A 155 15.62 0.06 19.58
CA ALA A 155 14.56 -0.53 20.39
C ALA A 155 13.24 0.26 20.28
N GLU A 156 13.32 1.59 20.31
CA GLU A 156 12.15 2.47 20.12
C GLU A 156 11.60 2.37 18.68
N LEU A 157 12.47 2.23 17.69
CA LEU A 157 12.04 1.99 16.30
C LEU A 157 11.35 0.63 16.13
N VAL A 158 11.83 -0.43 16.79
CA VAL A 158 11.13 -1.73 16.82
C VAL A 158 9.74 -1.54 17.46
N ALA A 159 9.63 -0.83 18.58
CA ALA A 159 8.34 -0.59 19.24
C ALA A 159 7.30 0.09 18.32
N HIS A 160 7.73 0.93 17.37
CA HIS A 160 6.83 1.55 16.39
C HIS A 160 6.12 0.56 15.44
N HIS A 161 6.56 -0.70 15.33
CA HIS A 161 5.84 -1.73 14.56
C HIS A 161 4.45 -2.02 15.13
N LEU A 162 4.24 -1.69 16.41
CA LEU A 162 2.98 -1.82 17.12
C LEU A 162 2.10 -0.56 17.04
N ASN A 163 2.55 0.48 16.32
CA ASN A 163 1.82 1.75 16.24
C ASN A 163 0.58 1.63 15.33
N ALA A 164 -0.51 2.32 15.71
CA ALA A 164 -1.75 2.37 14.94
C ALA A 164 -1.66 3.31 13.73
N ASN A 165 -0.80 4.33 13.78
CA ASN A 165 -0.46 5.23 12.68
C ASN A 165 0.70 4.63 11.87
N ASP A 166 0.41 4.23 10.63
CA ASP A 166 1.36 3.55 9.76
C ASP A 166 2.51 4.47 9.29
N TRP A 167 2.39 5.80 9.48
CA TRP A 167 3.49 6.73 9.23
C TRP A 167 4.72 6.35 10.07
N TYR A 168 4.53 6.10 11.37
CA TYR A 168 5.61 5.69 12.27
C TYR A 168 6.20 4.35 11.87
N VAL A 169 5.34 3.39 11.53
CA VAL A 169 5.74 2.05 11.12
C VAL A 169 6.62 2.11 9.88
N ARG A 170 6.19 2.80 8.82
CA ARG A 170 6.95 2.91 7.56
C ARG A 170 8.31 3.56 7.77
N HIS A 171 8.35 4.64 8.56
CA HIS A 171 9.60 5.36 8.81
C HIS A 171 10.55 4.57 9.72
N ALA A 172 10.02 3.88 10.73
CA ALA A 172 10.83 3.04 11.61
C ALA A 172 11.45 1.87 10.85
N ARG A 173 10.69 1.20 9.96
CA ARG A 173 11.22 0.14 9.09
C ARG A 173 12.33 0.63 8.18
N ARG A 174 12.14 1.79 7.52
CA ARG A 174 13.17 2.40 6.68
C ARG A 174 14.44 2.69 7.48
N LEU A 175 14.32 3.32 8.65
CA LEU A 175 15.47 3.65 9.50
C LEU A 175 16.19 2.40 10.01
N LEU A 176 15.46 1.37 10.42
CA LEU A 176 16.05 0.09 10.82
C LEU A 176 16.75 -0.62 9.65
N GLN A 177 16.18 -0.56 8.45
CA GLN A 177 16.85 -1.04 7.24
C GLN A 177 18.17 -0.30 6.99
N GLU A 178 18.15 1.03 7.07
CA GLU A 178 19.34 1.88 6.88
C GLU A 178 20.42 1.63 7.94
N ARG A 179 20.02 1.36 9.20
CA ARG A 179 20.94 1.05 10.31
C ARG A 179 21.50 -0.37 10.28
N GLY A 180 20.85 -1.27 9.54
CA GLY A 180 21.23 -2.67 9.44
C GLY A 180 20.76 -3.53 10.61
N ALA A 181 20.93 -4.85 10.47
CA ALA A 181 20.54 -5.82 11.47
C ALA A 181 21.44 -5.78 12.72
N ASN A 182 20.85 -5.87 13.90
CA ASN A 182 21.55 -6.23 15.12
C ASN A 182 20.78 -7.29 15.90
N ALA A 183 21.48 -8.08 16.73
CA ALA A 183 20.89 -9.25 17.40
C ALA A 183 19.70 -8.89 18.31
N ALA A 184 19.76 -7.74 19.00
CA ALA A 184 18.70 -7.31 19.90
C ALA A 184 17.43 -6.93 19.12
N THR A 185 17.56 -6.19 18.02
CA THR A 185 16.41 -5.84 17.17
C THR A 185 15.85 -7.06 16.45
N THR A 186 16.69 -7.97 15.97
CA THR A 186 16.24 -9.21 15.32
C THR A 186 15.38 -10.02 16.28
N ALA A 187 15.86 -10.27 17.51
CA ALA A 187 15.09 -10.99 18.51
C ALA A 187 13.76 -10.28 18.86
N ALA A 188 13.77 -8.95 18.95
CA ALA A 188 12.56 -8.17 19.24
C ALA A 188 11.54 -8.20 18.08
N LEU A 189 12.01 -8.17 16.83
CA LEU A 189 11.17 -8.30 15.65
C LEU A 189 10.61 -9.72 15.51
N GLU A 190 11.42 -10.75 15.76
CA GLU A 190 10.96 -12.15 15.79
C GLU A 190 9.89 -12.36 16.86
N LYS A 191 10.04 -11.73 18.03
CA LYS A 191 9.00 -11.73 19.05
C LYS A 191 7.68 -11.17 18.51
N ILE A 192 7.70 -10.03 17.82
CA ILE A 192 6.50 -9.45 17.20
C ILE A 192 5.93 -10.39 16.13
N LEU A 193 6.79 -10.97 15.29
CA LEU A 193 6.40 -11.90 14.22
C LEU A 193 5.67 -13.14 14.75
N PHE A 194 6.11 -13.69 15.88
CA PHE A 194 5.58 -14.97 16.37
C PHE A 194 4.58 -14.87 17.53
N GLU A 195 4.59 -13.78 18.28
CA GLU A 195 3.74 -13.63 19.47
C GLU A 195 2.57 -12.65 19.28
N SER A 196 2.59 -11.81 18.24
CA SER A 196 1.46 -10.92 17.93
C SER A 196 0.23 -11.71 17.50
N ASP A 197 -0.97 -11.28 17.92
CA ASP A 197 -2.26 -11.81 17.47
C ASP A 197 -2.78 -11.13 16.20
N ASP A 198 -2.26 -9.94 15.89
CA ASP A 198 -2.57 -9.14 14.71
C ASP A 198 -1.55 -9.43 13.58
N ASP A 199 -2.06 -9.89 12.45
CA ASP A 199 -1.26 -10.29 11.29
C ASP A 199 -0.57 -9.12 10.58
N THR A 200 -1.12 -7.91 10.67
CA THR A 200 -0.49 -6.69 10.17
C THR A 200 0.80 -6.41 10.94
N ARG A 201 0.81 -6.63 12.26
CA ARG A 201 2.03 -6.51 13.09
C ARG A 201 3.04 -7.61 12.77
N GLN A 202 2.58 -8.84 12.57
CA GLN A 202 3.44 -9.95 12.13
C GLN A 202 4.12 -9.59 10.79
N LEU A 203 3.35 -9.15 9.79
CA LEU A 203 3.85 -8.74 8.49
C LEU A 203 4.84 -7.58 8.57
N ARG A 204 4.55 -6.57 9.40
CA ARG A 204 5.48 -5.45 9.64
C ARG A 204 6.84 -5.94 10.10
N ALA A 205 6.88 -6.88 11.06
CA ALA A 205 8.12 -7.44 11.56
C ALA A 205 8.85 -8.30 10.52
N LEU A 206 8.12 -9.19 9.82
CA LEU A 206 8.64 -10.02 8.74
C LEU A 206 9.34 -9.18 7.66
N TRP A 207 8.68 -8.11 7.19
CA TRP A 207 9.24 -7.24 6.18
C TRP A 207 10.50 -6.50 6.64
N THR A 208 10.58 -6.14 7.92
CA THR A 208 11.77 -5.48 8.47
C THR A 208 12.93 -6.44 8.56
N LEU A 209 12.69 -7.66 9.06
CA LEU A 209 13.70 -8.73 9.08
C LEU A 209 14.23 -9.00 7.67
N GLN A 210 13.34 -9.10 6.69
CA GLN A 210 13.74 -9.30 5.29
C GLN A 210 14.56 -8.12 4.76
N ALA A 211 14.09 -6.88 4.97
CA ALA A 211 14.75 -5.68 4.47
C ALA A 211 16.14 -5.46 5.06
N GLN A 212 16.37 -5.90 6.31
CA GLN A 212 17.68 -5.87 6.98
C GLN A 212 18.59 -7.04 6.61
N GLY A 213 18.10 -8.03 5.85
CA GLY A 213 18.81 -9.30 5.61
C GLY A 213 18.94 -10.18 6.87
N ALA A 214 18.09 -9.96 7.87
CA ALA A 214 18.08 -10.66 9.16
C ALA A 214 17.12 -11.85 9.20
N LEU A 215 16.31 -12.05 8.15
CA LEU A 215 15.37 -13.17 8.08
C LEU A 215 16.12 -14.48 7.83
N THR A 216 16.35 -15.25 8.90
CA THR A 216 17.03 -16.56 8.78
C THR A 216 16.11 -17.61 8.16
N GLU A 217 16.70 -18.67 7.59
CA GLU A 217 15.93 -19.80 7.07
C GLU A 217 15.06 -20.46 8.15
N ALA A 218 15.56 -20.58 9.39
CA ALA A 218 14.78 -21.15 10.49
C ALA A 218 13.55 -20.27 10.82
N THR A 219 13.75 -18.95 10.90
CA THR A 219 12.67 -17.97 11.12
C THR A 219 11.65 -18.02 9.98
N LEU A 220 12.14 -18.11 8.73
CA LEU A 220 11.32 -18.21 7.53
C LEU A 220 10.47 -19.48 7.51
N LEU A 221 11.07 -20.65 7.74
CA LEU A 221 10.37 -21.95 7.77
C LEU A 221 9.29 -21.97 8.86
N ARG A 222 9.58 -21.45 10.05
CA ARG A 222 8.56 -21.27 11.11
C ARG A 222 7.43 -20.33 10.67
N THR A 223 7.75 -19.28 9.91
CA THR A 223 6.74 -18.32 9.44
C THR A 223 5.80 -18.93 8.39
N LEU A 224 6.24 -19.95 7.63
CA LEU A 224 5.37 -20.72 6.72
C LEU A 224 4.24 -21.47 7.46
N GLU A 225 4.39 -21.70 8.77
CA GLU A 225 3.38 -22.33 9.62
C GLU A 225 2.40 -21.31 10.25
N ALA A 226 2.53 -20.01 9.95
CA ALA A 226 1.70 -18.97 10.53
C ALA A 226 0.20 -19.22 10.29
N LYS A 227 -0.66 -18.83 11.24
CA LYS A 227 -2.12 -18.98 11.13
C LYS A 227 -2.71 -18.12 10.01
N SER A 228 -2.23 -16.88 9.86
CA SER A 228 -2.69 -15.96 8.82
C SER A 228 -2.18 -16.38 7.45
N GLU A 229 -3.09 -16.49 6.48
CA GLU A 229 -2.74 -16.76 5.09
C GLU A 229 -1.90 -15.65 4.47
N ALA A 230 -2.11 -14.40 4.88
CA ALA A 230 -1.35 -13.26 4.41
C ALA A 230 0.13 -13.38 4.85
N VAL A 231 0.35 -13.78 6.11
CA VAL A 231 1.70 -13.99 6.67
C VAL A 231 2.41 -15.14 5.96
N ARG A 232 1.71 -16.26 5.73
CA ARG A 232 2.27 -17.38 4.94
C ARG A 232 2.60 -16.94 3.51
N GLY A 233 1.71 -16.23 2.82
CA GLY A 233 1.93 -15.76 1.45
C GLY A 233 3.15 -14.84 1.32
N TRP A 234 3.37 -13.95 2.30
CA TRP A 234 4.57 -13.12 2.35
C TRP A 234 5.83 -13.91 2.69
N ALA A 235 5.76 -14.91 3.58
CA ALA A 235 6.90 -15.80 3.82
C ALA A 235 7.31 -16.55 2.54
N ILE A 236 6.35 -17.04 1.74
CA ILE A 236 6.65 -17.65 0.42
C ILE A 236 7.35 -16.63 -0.49
N THR A 237 6.86 -15.39 -0.51
CA THR A 237 7.47 -14.31 -1.31
C THR A 237 8.91 -14.06 -0.89
N CYS A 238 9.18 -13.86 0.40
CA CYS A 238 10.53 -13.67 0.93
C CYS A 238 11.45 -14.88 0.67
N ALA A 239 10.91 -16.09 0.73
CA ALA A 239 11.66 -17.32 0.44
C ALA A 239 12.09 -17.43 -1.02
N THR A 240 11.30 -16.89 -1.95
CA THR A 240 11.43 -17.15 -3.39
C THR A 240 11.94 -15.96 -4.20
N GLU A 241 11.88 -14.74 -3.67
CA GLU A 241 12.28 -13.52 -4.40
C GLU A 241 13.75 -13.51 -4.84
N GLY A 242 14.62 -14.22 -4.13
CA GLY A 242 16.02 -14.41 -4.51
C GLY A 242 16.25 -15.42 -5.65
N GLY A 243 15.21 -16.10 -6.13
CA GLY A 243 15.28 -17.08 -7.23
C GLY A 243 16.03 -18.38 -6.90
N LYS A 244 16.47 -18.56 -5.65
CA LYS A 244 17.22 -19.74 -5.18
C LYS A 244 16.71 -20.23 -3.81
N PRO A 245 15.42 -20.58 -3.68
CA PRO A 245 14.90 -21.13 -2.43
C PRO A 245 15.58 -22.47 -2.09
N SER A 246 15.72 -22.76 -0.80
CA SER A 246 16.36 -23.99 -0.32
C SER A 246 15.48 -25.22 -0.56
N ALA A 247 16.09 -26.40 -0.51
CA ALA A 247 15.35 -27.67 -0.57
C ALA A 247 14.31 -27.79 0.57
N SER A 248 14.62 -27.24 1.74
CA SER A 248 13.71 -27.23 2.91
C SER A 248 12.47 -26.40 2.63
N VAL A 249 12.62 -25.22 2.01
CA VAL A 249 11.50 -24.39 1.56
C VAL A 249 10.64 -25.16 0.56
N TYR A 250 11.24 -25.74 -0.49
CA TYR A 250 10.49 -26.54 -1.48
C TYR A 250 9.71 -27.70 -0.86
N THR A 251 10.30 -28.39 0.10
CA THR A 251 9.66 -29.53 0.78
C THR A 251 8.50 -29.09 1.67
N THR A 252 8.57 -27.88 2.23
CA THR A 252 7.56 -27.35 3.15
C THR A 252 6.36 -26.77 2.39
N LEU A 253 6.57 -26.24 1.18
CA LEU A 253 5.48 -25.76 0.34
C LEU A 253 4.61 -26.94 -0.08
N PRO A 254 3.28 -26.86 0.06
CA PRO A 254 2.40 -27.93 -0.37
C PRO A 254 2.63 -28.20 -1.86
N PRO A 255 2.64 -29.47 -2.32
CA PRO A 255 2.67 -29.76 -3.74
C PRO A 255 1.50 -29.02 -4.39
N SER A 256 1.73 -28.43 -5.56
CA SER A 256 0.70 -27.72 -6.33
C SER A 256 -0.49 -28.63 -6.56
N SER A 257 -1.48 -28.61 -5.67
CA SER A 257 -2.82 -29.12 -5.95
C SER A 257 -3.28 -28.31 -7.15
N ALA A 258 -3.48 -28.97 -8.30
CA ALA A 258 -3.96 -28.36 -9.51
C ALA A 258 -5.12 -27.42 -9.14
N VAL A 259 -4.87 -26.11 -9.21
CA VAL A 259 -5.91 -25.11 -9.05
C VAL A 259 -6.91 -25.44 -10.13
N ALA A 260 -8.08 -25.93 -9.74
CA ALA A 260 -9.18 -26.11 -10.67
C ALA A 260 -9.37 -24.74 -11.33
N LEU A 261 -9.02 -24.64 -12.61
CA LEU A 261 -9.23 -23.44 -13.40
C LEU A 261 -10.71 -23.11 -13.26
N LEU A 262 -11.01 -22.01 -12.55
CA LEU A 262 -12.36 -21.49 -12.54
C LEU A 262 -12.75 -21.27 -14.01
N PRO A 263 -13.94 -21.71 -14.43
CA PRO A 263 -14.39 -21.48 -15.80
C PRO A 263 -14.28 -19.99 -16.09
N PRO A 264 -13.88 -19.61 -17.33
CA PRO A 264 -13.72 -18.21 -17.68
C PRO A 264 -15.01 -17.45 -17.34
N PRO A 265 -14.92 -16.25 -16.73
CA PRO A 265 -16.10 -15.46 -16.46
C PRO A 265 -16.85 -15.26 -17.78
N SER A 266 -18.13 -15.61 -17.78
CA SER A 266 -19.04 -15.34 -18.90
C SER A 266 -18.89 -13.88 -19.28
N ALA A 267 -18.58 -13.61 -20.55
CA ALA A 267 -18.40 -12.27 -21.09
C ALA A 267 -19.52 -11.34 -20.61
N TYR A 268 -19.18 -10.39 -19.73
CA TYR A 268 -20.06 -9.27 -19.45
C TYR A 268 -19.99 -8.36 -20.68
N LEU A 269 -21.09 -8.34 -21.45
CA LEU A 269 -21.40 -7.32 -22.45
C LEU A 269 -21.44 -5.93 -21.81
#